data_AF-A0A369KJQ4-F1
#
_entry.id   AF-A0A369KJQ4-F1
#
_cell.length_a   1.000
_cell.length_b   1.000
_cell.length_c   1.000
_cell.angle_alpha   90.00
_cell.angle_beta   90.00
_cell.angle_gamma   90.00
#
_symmetry.space_group_name_H-M   'P 1'
#
loop_
_entity.id
_entity.type
_entity.pdbx_description
1 polymer ?
#
loop_
_entity_poly.entity_id
_entity_poly.type
_entity_poly.pdbx_seq_one_letter_code
_entity_poly.pdbx_strand_id
1 'polypeptide(L)'
;MLLIDIDHSLLFDETAMKKIAVPTLLVERIGEEKRFMTMRTHLRLKRLVEKNALIPFTSRTFEGFRHLELFQIDAKPKWSILESGRTLLKDGKPDKRYANWLRQYEENPSLETVLRYLEEVEQFDWTVYPAEAWEKRITRPHQTILRQEDEATMLDDVFKQMNDLQQG
;
A
#
# COMPACT_ATOMS: atom_id res chain seq x y z
N MET A 1 -11.29 1.14 -0.41
CA MET A 1 -9.96 0.52 -0.57
C MET A 1 -8.90 1.39 0.09
N LEU A 2 -7.94 0.85 0.85
CA LEU A 2 -6.83 1.63 1.40
C LEU A 2 -5.64 1.60 0.43
N LEU A 3 -5.21 2.76 -0.05
CA LEU A 3 -3.93 2.94 -0.72
C LEU A 3 -2.88 3.39 0.28
N ILE A 4 -1.80 2.61 0.41
CA ILE A 4 -0.75 2.90 1.39
C ILE A 4 0.59 3.14 0.71
N ASP A 5 1.22 4.28 0.98
CA ASP A 5 2.58 4.57 0.51
C ASP A 5 3.58 3.88 1.42
N ILE A 6 4.19 2.79 0.95
CA ILE A 6 5.14 2.00 1.73
C ILE A 6 6.45 2.74 2.00
N ASP A 7 6.87 3.63 1.09
CA ASP A 7 8.15 4.32 1.21
C ASP A 7 8.12 5.38 2.32
N HIS A 8 6.92 5.87 2.66
CA HIS A 8 6.75 6.94 3.64
C HIS A 8 6.00 6.50 4.91
N SER A 9 5.34 5.33 4.93
CA SER A 9 4.40 5.00 6.00
C SER A 9 5.06 4.32 7.22
N LEU A 10 4.93 2.99 7.28
CA LEU A 10 4.95 2.18 8.50
C LEU A 10 6.33 1.55 8.80
N LEU A 11 7.31 1.80 7.94
CA LEU A 11 8.64 1.20 8.00
C LEU A 11 9.62 2.16 8.68
N PHE A 12 10.33 1.66 9.68
CA PHE A 12 11.36 2.43 10.40
C PHE A 12 12.68 1.66 10.45
N ASP A 13 13.77 2.39 10.69
CA ASP A 13 15.12 1.81 10.75
C ASP A 13 15.44 1.15 12.10
N GLU A 14 16.62 0.55 12.20
CA GLU A 14 17.08 -0.12 13.42
C GLU A 14 17.25 0.86 14.60
N THR A 15 17.59 2.12 14.34
CA THR A 15 17.78 3.14 15.39
C THR A 15 16.45 3.54 16.02
N ALA A 16 15.42 3.73 15.21
CA ALA A 16 14.06 3.99 15.65
C ALA A 16 13.49 2.77 16.39
N MET A 17 13.68 1.56 15.83
CA MET A 17 13.23 0.31 16.46
C MET A 17 13.73 0.17 17.91
N LYS A 18 15.02 0.46 18.16
CA LYS A 18 15.62 0.37 19.51
C LYS A 18 14.98 1.30 20.55
N LYS A 19 14.25 2.33 20.12
CA LYS A 19 13.56 3.29 21.00
C LYS A 19 12.10 2.95 21.23
N ILE A 20 11.55 2.00 20.48
CA ILE A 20 10.16 1.59 20.56
C ILE A 20 10.00 0.53 21.66
N ALA A 21 9.09 0.78 22.60
CA ALA A 21 8.82 -0.10 23.74
C ALA A 21 7.80 -1.23 23.43
N VAL A 22 7.29 -1.30 22.21
CA VAL A 22 6.34 -2.33 21.76
C VAL A 22 7.03 -3.36 20.86
N PRO A 23 6.49 -4.60 20.75
CA PRO A 23 7.07 -5.62 19.88
C PRO A 23 7.15 -5.17 18.41
N THR A 24 8.32 -5.38 17.80
CA THR A 24 8.60 -5.06 16.39
C THR A 24 9.04 -6.30 15.61
N LEU A 25 8.83 -6.29 14.30
CA LEU A 25 9.26 -7.32 13.38
C LEU A 25 10.23 -6.71 12.35
N LEU A 26 11.28 -7.46 12.01
CA LEU A 26 12.08 -7.19 10.81
C LEU A 26 11.25 -7.58 9.59
N VAL A 27 11.06 -6.67 8.64
CA VAL A 27 10.20 -6.90 7.47
C VAL A 27 10.89 -6.68 6.13
N GLU A 28 12.10 -6.15 6.16
CA GLU A 28 12.98 -6.07 5.00
C GLU A 28 14.44 -6.04 5.44
N ARG A 29 15.28 -6.71 4.66
CA ARG A 29 16.74 -6.66 4.78
C ARG A 29 17.37 -6.56 3.39
N ILE A 30 18.14 -5.49 3.18
CA ILE A 30 18.91 -5.28 1.95
C ILE A 30 20.37 -5.03 2.37
N GLY A 31 21.19 -6.08 2.28
CA GLY A 31 22.55 -6.04 2.82
C GLY A 31 22.54 -5.82 4.33
N GLU A 32 23.15 -4.71 4.78
CA GLU A 32 23.16 -4.31 6.19
C GLU A 32 21.95 -3.46 6.59
N GLU A 33 21.24 -2.88 5.63
CA GLU A 33 20.04 -2.10 5.90
C GLU A 33 18.88 -2.99 6.31
N LYS A 34 18.24 -2.61 7.42
CA LYS A 34 17.09 -3.31 7.99
C LYS A 34 15.94 -2.35 8.18
N ARG A 35 14.75 -2.76 7.76
CA ARG A 35 13.50 -2.06 8.03
C ARG A 35 12.60 -2.89 8.93
N PHE A 36 11.99 -2.22 9.88
CA PHE A 36 11.16 -2.80 10.90
C PHE A 36 9.77 -2.18 10.85
N MET A 37 8.80 -2.91 11.41
CA MET A 37 7.47 -2.38 11.69
C MET A 37 6.99 -2.91 13.05
N THR A 38 5.98 -2.29 13.65
CA THR A 38 5.38 -2.86 14.86
C THR A 38 4.62 -4.14 14.53
N MET A 39 4.64 -5.12 15.43
CA MET A 39 3.88 -6.37 15.26
C MET A 39 2.38 -6.10 15.14
N ARG A 40 1.87 -5.07 15.84
CA ARG A 40 0.45 -4.70 15.76
C ARG A 40 0.08 -4.21 14.36
N THR A 41 0.91 -3.33 13.78
CA THR A 41 0.73 -2.85 12.41
C THR A 41 0.78 -4.00 11.40
N HIS A 42 1.74 -4.92 11.52
CA HIS A 42 1.83 -6.13 10.67
C HIS A 42 0.51 -6.92 10.67
N LEU A 43 -0.02 -7.23 11.86
CA LEU A 43 -1.26 -7.98 12.01
C LEU A 43 -2.48 -7.24 11.41
N ARG A 44 -2.50 -5.90 11.42
CA ARG A 44 -3.58 -5.12 10.81
C ARG A 44 -3.51 -5.10 9.29
N LEU A 45 -2.32 -4.93 8.73
CA LEU A 45 -2.14 -5.01 7.27
C LEU A 45 -2.55 -6.38 6.76
N LYS A 46 -2.21 -7.46 7.48
CA LYS A 46 -2.64 -8.81 7.13
C LYS A 46 -4.18 -8.92 7.05
N ARG A 47 -4.91 -8.39 8.04
CA ARG A 47 -6.38 -8.37 8.05
C ARG A 47 -6.97 -7.57 6.87
N LEU A 48 -6.40 -6.42 6.55
CA LEU A 48 -6.82 -5.61 5.40
C LEU A 48 -6.61 -6.37 4.09
N VAL A 49 -5.48 -7.05 3.94
CA VAL A 49 -5.19 -7.89 2.77
C VAL A 49 -6.15 -9.07 2.66
N GLU A 50 -6.45 -9.77 3.75
CA GLU A 50 -7.41 -10.89 3.77
C GLU A 50 -8.82 -10.48 3.29
N LYS A 51 -9.16 -9.19 3.40
CA LYS A 51 -10.42 -8.61 2.91
C LYS A 51 -10.31 -7.95 1.54
N ASN A 52 -9.17 -8.07 0.85
CA ASN A 52 -8.88 -7.34 -0.39
C ASN A 52 -9.08 -5.82 -0.24
N ALA A 53 -8.76 -5.27 0.93
CA ALA A 53 -8.99 -3.87 1.28
C ALA A 53 -7.71 -3.00 1.26
N LEU A 54 -6.59 -3.54 0.77
CA LEU A 54 -5.30 -2.86 0.73
C LEU A 54 -4.66 -2.91 -0.67
N ILE A 55 -4.13 -1.76 -1.11
CA ILE A 55 -3.24 -1.63 -2.26
C ILE A 55 -1.96 -0.91 -1.80
N PRO A 56 -0.84 -1.63 -1.61
CA PRO A 56 0.44 -0.97 -1.39
C PRO A 56 0.92 -0.24 -2.64
N PHE A 57 1.45 0.95 -2.43
CA PHE A 57 2.13 1.79 -3.39
C PHE A 57 3.60 1.94 -3.00
N THR A 58 4.50 1.88 -3.97
CA THR A 58 5.91 2.20 -3.79
C THR A 58 6.55 2.68 -5.09
N SER A 59 7.59 3.50 -4.97
CA SER A 59 8.49 3.88 -6.06
C SER A 59 9.50 2.78 -6.41
N ARG A 60 9.62 1.74 -5.58
CA ARG A 60 10.57 0.63 -5.77
C ARG A 60 10.26 -0.20 -7.02
N THR A 61 11.31 -0.79 -7.58
CA THR A 61 11.21 -1.80 -8.64
C THR A 61 10.55 -3.08 -8.13
N PHE A 62 10.15 -3.96 -9.06
CA PHE A 62 9.67 -5.30 -8.71
C PHE A 62 10.64 -6.03 -7.77
N GLU A 63 11.93 -5.98 -8.06
CA GLU A 63 12.98 -6.58 -7.24
C GLU A 63 13.05 -5.95 -5.84
N GLY A 64 13.03 -4.61 -5.76
CA GLY A 64 12.99 -3.89 -4.49
C GLY A 64 11.78 -4.26 -3.64
N PHE A 65 10.61 -4.42 -4.27
CA PHE A 65 9.39 -4.82 -3.58
C PHE A 65 9.43 -6.26 -3.06
N ARG A 66 10.16 -7.17 -3.73
CA ARG A 66 10.31 -8.55 -3.26
C ARG A 66 11.08 -8.68 -1.95
N HIS A 67 11.88 -7.68 -1.58
CA HIS A 67 12.58 -7.67 -0.29
C HIS A 67 11.65 -7.37 0.91
N LEU A 68 10.45 -6.86 0.66
CA LEU A 68 9.43 -6.66 1.68
C LEU A 68 8.68 -7.97 1.95
N GLU A 69 9.25 -8.81 2.82
CA GLU A 69 8.76 -10.16 3.13
C GLU A 69 7.28 -10.18 3.54
N LEU A 70 6.81 -9.13 4.22
CA LEU A 70 5.40 -8.92 4.59
C LEU A 70 4.46 -9.18 3.40
N PHE A 71 4.71 -8.55 2.25
CA PHE A 71 3.82 -8.64 1.09
C PHE A 71 4.12 -9.86 0.21
N GLN A 72 5.18 -10.61 0.51
CA GLN A 72 5.55 -11.83 -0.21
C GLN A 72 5.10 -13.12 0.49
N ILE A 73 4.90 -13.08 1.81
CA ILE A 73 4.65 -14.30 2.61
C ILE A 73 3.37 -14.13 3.42
N ASP A 74 3.29 -13.10 4.26
CA ASP A 74 2.28 -13.00 5.32
C ASP A 74 0.99 -12.33 4.90
N ALA A 75 1.09 -11.31 4.04
CA ALA A 75 0.00 -10.41 3.68
C ALA A 75 0.05 -10.10 2.17
N LYS A 76 -0.09 -11.12 1.31
CA LYS A 76 -0.05 -10.97 -0.16
C LYS A 76 -1.26 -10.19 -0.68
N PRO A 77 -1.11 -8.92 -1.09
CA PRO A 77 -2.23 -8.10 -1.56
C PRO A 77 -2.69 -8.56 -2.95
N LYS A 78 -4.00 -8.42 -3.23
CA LYS A 78 -4.57 -8.65 -4.58
C LYS A 78 -3.92 -7.73 -5.61
N TRP A 79 -3.70 -6.47 -5.25
CA TRP A 79 -3.13 -5.44 -6.12
C TRP A 79 -1.88 -4.82 -5.49
N SER A 80 -0.90 -4.43 -6.28
CA SER A 80 0.24 -3.60 -5.80
C SER A 80 0.70 -2.65 -6.90
N ILE A 81 0.95 -1.40 -6.52
CA ILE A 81 1.41 -0.35 -7.44
C ILE A 81 2.90 -0.14 -7.18
N LEU A 82 3.72 -0.51 -8.15
CA LEU A 82 5.17 -0.38 -8.06
C LEU A 82 5.68 0.68 -9.04
N GLU A 83 6.93 1.09 -8.86
CA GLU A 83 7.63 2.03 -9.76
C GLU A 83 6.79 3.29 -10.04
N SER A 84 6.12 3.80 -9.01
CA SER A 84 5.25 4.98 -9.11
C SER A 84 4.12 4.85 -10.15
N GLY A 85 3.61 3.63 -10.36
CA GLY A 85 2.50 3.34 -11.29
C GLY A 85 2.93 2.82 -12.66
N ARG A 86 4.23 2.56 -12.87
CA ARG A 86 4.69 1.86 -14.08
C ARG A 86 4.32 0.40 -14.10
N THR A 87 4.31 -0.24 -12.94
CA THR A 87 4.02 -1.66 -12.82
C THR A 87 2.85 -1.84 -11.87
N LEU A 88 1.71 -2.32 -12.39
CA LEU A 88 0.61 -2.83 -11.58
C LEU A 88 0.74 -4.35 -11.46
N LEU A 89 0.77 -4.86 -10.24
CA LEU A 89 0.71 -6.29 -9.97
C LEU A 89 -0.72 -6.70 -9.62
N LYS A 90 -1.15 -7.84 -10.16
CA LYS A 90 -2.31 -8.61 -9.71
C LYS A 90 -1.85 -9.96 -9.17
N ASP A 91 -2.21 -10.28 -7.93
CA ASP A 91 -1.83 -11.52 -7.25
C ASP A 91 -0.31 -11.79 -7.34
N GLY A 92 0.48 -10.73 -7.15
CA GLY A 92 1.95 -10.76 -7.19
C GLY A 92 2.59 -10.83 -8.58
N LYS A 93 1.81 -10.75 -9.66
CA LYS A 93 2.32 -10.83 -11.05
C LYS A 93 1.97 -9.57 -11.86
N PRO A 94 2.82 -9.12 -12.80
CA PRO A 94 2.49 -7.99 -13.66
C PRO A 94 1.16 -8.18 -14.39
N ASP A 95 0.28 -7.20 -14.28
CA ASP A 95 -1.03 -7.23 -14.92
C ASP A 95 -0.91 -6.85 -16.41
N LYS A 96 -1.17 -7.83 -17.27
CA LYS A 96 -1.17 -7.64 -18.72
C LYS A 96 -2.34 -6.79 -19.20
N ARG A 97 -3.46 -6.75 -18.45
CA ARG A 97 -4.64 -5.96 -18.84
C ARG A 97 -4.35 -4.48 -18.71
N TYR A 98 -3.75 -4.05 -17.60
CA TYR A 98 -3.26 -2.68 -17.46
C TYR A 98 -2.27 -2.27 -18.55
N ALA A 99 -1.28 -3.11 -18.88
CA ALA A 99 -0.33 -2.82 -19.95
C ALA A 99 -1.00 -2.69 -21.34
N ASN A 100 -2.04 -3.48 -21.61
CA ASN A 100 -2.85 -3.35 -22.82
C ASN A 100 -3.70 -2.08 -22.81
N TRP A 101 -4.31 -1.75 -21.67
CA TRP A 101 -5.11 -0.54 -21.49
C TRP A 101 -4.26 0.71 -21.75
N LEU A 102 -3.06 0.81 -21.18
CA LEU A 102 -2.14 1.92 -21.46
C LEU A 102 -1.87 2.10 -22.97
N ARG A 103 -1.62 1.00 -23.69
CA ARG A 103 -1.41 1.04 -25.14
C ARG A 103 -2.65 1.45 -25.92
N GLN A 104 -3.82 0.94 -25.53
CA GLN A 104 -5.08 1.22 -26.20
C GLN A 104 -5.47 2.70 -26.09
N TYR A 105 -5.20 3.32 -24.94
CA TYR A 105 -5.53 4.72 -24.68
C TYR A 105 -4.35 5.68 -24.90
N GLU A 106 -3.22 5.17 -25.41
CA GLU A 106 -1.98 5.94 -25.63
C GLU A 106 -1.50 6.71 -24.39
N GLU A 107 -1.71 6.12 -23.20
CA GLU A 107 -1.44 6.71 -21.91
C GLU A 107 0.00 6.41 -21.44
N ASN A 108 0.60 7.38 -20.76
CA ASN A 108 1.89 7.16 -20.10
C ASN A 108 1.68 6.49 -18.73
N PRO A 109 2.50 5.49 -18.36
CA PRO A 109 2.40 4.86 -17.06
C PRO A 109 2.70 5.85 -15.93
N SER A 110 1.76 5.96 -14.99
CA SER A 110 1.86 6.79 -13.79
C SER A 110 0.88 6.29 -12.74
N LEU A 111 1.00 6.82 -11.52
CA LEU A 111 0.03 6.55 -10.46
C LEU A 111 -1.40 6.90 -10.93
N GLU A 112 -1.59 8.07 -11.52
CA GLU A 112 -2.89 8.55 -12.01
C GLU A 112 -3.52 7.62 -13.06
N THR A 113 -2.72 7.01 -13.93
CA THR A 113 -3.24 6.06 -14.92
C THR A 113 -3.59 4.70 -14.31
N VAL A 114 -2.83 4.22 -13.32
CA VAL A 114 -3.21 3.02 -12.54
C VAL A 114 -4.52 3.25 -11.80
N LEU A 115 -4.66 4.40 -11.13
CA LEU A 115 -5.87 4.76 -10.39
C LEU A 115 -7.08 4.74 -11.30
N ARG A 116 -7.01 5.43 -12.44
CA ARG A 116 -8.07 5.44 -13.45
C ARG A 116 -8.46 4.02 -13.90
N TYR A 117 -7.48 3.20 -14.20
CA TYR A 117 -7.69 1.81 -14.58
C TYR A 117 -8.44 1.03 -13.49
N LEU A 118 -8.05 1.19 -12.22
CA LEU A 118 -8.68 0.53 -11.09
C LEU A 118 -10.12 1.05 -10.84
N GLU A 119 -10.38 2.34 -10.97
CA GLU A 119 -11.74 2.90 -10.89
C GLU A 119 -12.65 2.32 -11.97
N GLU A 120 -12.20 2.34 -13.22
CA GLU A 120 -12.98 1.89 -14.37
C GLU A 120 -13.29 0.39 -14.33
N VAL A 121 -12.32 -0.41 -13.87
CA VAL A 121 -12.41 -1.88 -13.93
C VAL A 121 -12.92 -2.50 -12.64
N GLU A 122 -12.60 -1.93 -11.48
CA GLU A 122 -12.89 -2.52 -10.17
C GLU A 122 -13.90 -1.71 -9.34
N GLN A 123 -14.27 -0.48 -9.75
CA GLN A 123 -15.39 0.29 -9.18
C GLN A 123 -15.34 0.45 -7.64
N PHE A 124 -14.21 0.88 -7.07
CA PHE A 124 -14.08 1.12 -5.64
C PHE A 124 -13.66 2.55 -5.30
N ASP A 125 -14.26 3.12 -4.24
CA ASP A 125 -13.74 4.31 -3.58
C ASP A 125 -12.45 3.99 -2.83
N TRP A 126 -11.56 4.98 -2.72
CA TRP A 126 -10.29 4.84 -2.02
C TRP A 126 -10.05 5.88 -0.93
N THR A 127 -9.32 5.42 0.08
CA THR A 127 -8.68 6.26 1.09
C THR A 127 -7.17 6.13 0.94
N VAL A 128 -6.41 7.17 1.28
CA VAL A 128 -4.95 7.19 1.11
C VAL A 128 -4.22 7.44 2.44
N TYR A 129 -3.09 6.76 2.63
CA TYR A 129 -2.22 6.92 3.80
C TYR A 129 -0.72 6.89 3.44
N PRO A 130 0.13 7.75 4.03
CA PRO A 130 -0.19 8.89 4.87
C PRO A 130 -0.49 10.14 4.02
N ALA A 131 -1.45 10.98 4.44
CA ALA A 131 -1.98 12.10 3.65
C ALA A 131 -0.90 12.94 2.94
N GLU A 132 0.15 13.34 3.66
CA GLU A 132 1.19 14.25 3.17
C GLU A 132 2.01 13.68 1.99
N ALA A 133 2.06 12.36 1.85
CA ALA A 133 2.73 11.72 0.73
C ALA A 133 1.90 11.78 -0.56
N TRP A 134 0.58 11.91 -0.45
CA TRP A 134 -0.37 11.82 -1.56
C TRP A 134 -0.87 13.16 -2.06
N GLU A 135 -0.90 14.19 -1.20
CA GLU A 135 -1.40 15.54 -1.53
C GLU A 135 -0.81 16.12 -2.83
N LYS A 136 0.44 15.78 -3.15
CA LYS A 136 1.14 16.26 -4.36
C LYS A 136 1.15 15.26 -5.52
N ARG A 137 0.66 14.04 -5.30
CA ARG A 137 0.75 12.92 -6.25
C ARG A 137 -0.58 12.55 -6.88
N ILE A 138 -1.68 12.88 -6.20
CA ILE A 138 -3.04 12.60 -6.67
C ILE A 138 -3.80 13.92 -6.74
N THR A 139 -4.36 14.18 -7.92
CA THR A 139 -5.23 15.33 -8.21
C THR A 139 -6.71 14.99 -8.08
N ARG A 140 -7.06 13.71 -8.13
CA ARG A 140 -8.43 13.21 -8.01
C ARG A 140 -8.97 13.36 -6.59
N PRO A 141 -10.29 13.50 -6.40
CA PRO A 141 -10.90 13.45 -5.07
C PRO A 141 -10.55 12.14 -4.36
N HIS A 142 -10.16 12.23 -3.10
CA HIS A 142 -9.87 11.09 -2.25
C HIS A 142 -10.01 11.48 -0.78
N GLN A 143 -10.35 10.52 0.07
CA GLN A 143 -10.28 10.71 1.51
C GLN A 143 -8.86 10.46 1.99
N THR A 144 -8.28 11.43 2.71
CA THR A 144 -6.94 11.30 3.29
C THR A 144 -7.01 10.81 4.72
N ILE A 145 -5.98 10.05 5.11
CA ILE A 145 -5.78 9.62 6.49
C ILE A 145 -4.51 10.30 7.01
N LEU A 146 -4.67 11.13 8.03
CA LEU A 146 -3.57 11.80 8.71
C LEU A 146 -2.82 10.80 9.60
N ARG A 147 -1.52 11.01 9.77
CA ARG A 147 -0.75 10.24 10.75
C ARG A 147 -1.28 10.44 12.14
N GLN A 148 -1.19 9.37 12.93
CA GLN A 148 -1.50 9.36 14.35
C GLN A 148 -0.36 8.67 15.11
N GLU A 149 -0.25 8.93 16.41
CA GLU A 149 0.77 8.29 17.26
C GLU A 149 0.64 6.76 17.26
N ASP A 150 -0.60 6.25 17.22
CA ASP A 150 -0.90 4.83 17.12
C ASP A 150 -1.49 4.49 15.74
N GLU A 151 -0.60 4.37 14.75
CA GLU A 151 -0.97 3.99 13.37
C GLU A 151 -1.74 2.67 13.31
N ALA A 152 -1.54 1.76 14.26
CA ALA A 152 -2.25 0.49 14.29
C ALA A 152 -3.72 0.64 14.70
N THR A 153 -4.03 1.59 15.59
CA THR A 153 -5.43 1.95 15.89
C THR A 153 -6.08 2.63 14.69
N MET A 154 -5.36 3.53 14.01
CA MET A 154 -5.86 4.15 12.77
C MET A 154 -6.23 3.09 11.71
N LEU A 155 -5.37 2.08 11.49
CA LEU A 155 -5.67 1.00 10.53
C LEU A 155 -6.91 0.17 10.92
N ASP A 156 -7.17 0.01 12.22
CA ASP A 156 -8.40 -0.64 12.72
C ASP A 156 -9.65 0.17 12.37
N ASP A 157 -9.59 1.49 12.49
CA ASP A 157 -10.74 2.35 12.21
C ASP A 157 -11.00 2.48 10.70
N VAL A 158 -9.95 2.52 9.89
CA VAL A 158 -10.07 2.41 8.42
C VAL A 158 -10.77 1.10 8.04
N PHE A 159 -10.36 0.00 8.67
CA PHE A 159 -10.99 -1.30 8.46
C PHE A 159 -12.48 -1.32 8.83
N LYS A 160 -12.88 -0.71 9.96
CA LYS A 160 -14.29 -0.63 10.37
C LYS A 160 -15.12 0.19 9.38
N GLN A 161 -14.65 1.37 9.01
CA GLN A 161 -15.33 2.25 8.06
C GLN A 161 -15.58 1.56 6.71
N MET A 162 -14.63 0.76 6.23
CA MET A 162 -14.78 0.00 4.99
C MET A 162 -15.86 -1.10 5.07
N ASN A 163 -16.06 -1.72 6.24
CA ASN A 163 -17.11 -2.73 6.41
C ASN A 163 -18.50 -2.11 6.54
N ASP A 164 -18.59 -0.93 7.15
CA ASP A 164 -19.87 -0.22 7.31
C ASP A 164 -20.40 0.28 5.95
N LEU A 165 -19.51 0.70 5.05
CA LEU A 165 -19.85 1.08 3.67
C LEU A 165 -20.29 -0.10 2.77
N GLN A 166 -20.00 -1.35 3.14
CA GLN A 166 -20.43 -2.54 2.40
C GLN A 166 -21.76 -3.12 2.87
N GLN A 167 -22.34 -2.59 3.95
CA GLN A 167 -23.60 -3.07 4.55
C GLN A 167 -24.77 -2.07 4.43
N GLY A 168 -24.54 -0.88 3.88
CA GLY A 168 -25.58 0.12 3.57
C GLY A 168 -25.91 0.16 2.10
#